data_AF-A0A673XN51-F1
#
_entry.id   AF-A0A673XN51-F1
#
_cell.length_a   1.000
_cell.length_b   1.000
_cell.length_c   1.000
_cell.angle_alpha   90.00
_cell.angle_beta   90.00
_cell.angle_gamma   90.00
#
_symmetry.space_group_name_H-M   'P 1'
#
loop_
_entity.id
_entity.type
_entity.pdbx_description
1 polymer ?
#
loop_
_entity_poly.entity_id
_entity_poly.type
_entity_poly.pdbx_seq_one_letter_code
_entity_poly.pdbx_strand_id
1 'polypeptide(L)'
;SITMPPAIMLVLYRAFTFSLTFLLYTSFHLSRKPISIVKVMCVCVYVCVYKSNYKQLLGAMDYSFLCAYAVGMFLSGIIGERLPIRLYLTFGMLMSGLFTCLFGLGYIYNIHSLGFYIFVQVANGLVQTTGWPSVVTCIGNWFGKGRRGLIMGIWNSHTSVGNILGSLIAGYWVSSNWGLSFIVPGLIIAAMGIICFLFLIEREHCYVIGWRSKRLLHGSSTHSGQSPDLSHHPYLSHTITKHTPNKVPHHSILEKCIAFIFLTVCFAFSLQGVIEFSLCLLFAKLVSYTFLFWLPLYITKTAHLDAKKAGDLSTLFDVGGIVGGILAGVISDKLGKRATTCAVMLLLAAPILYGFSMISEFGLGPTIGMLLVCGGLVNGPYALITTAVAADLGTHKSLKGNARALSTVTAIIDGTGSVGAAIGPLLAGVLSSQGWDQVFYMLMAADFLALLLLLRLVTKELTSANVVKPRSGSTTVE
;
A
#
# COMPACT_ATOMS: atom_id res chain seq x y z
N SER A 1 -16.01 -0.69 -40.37
CA SER A 1 -15.27 -0.32 -39.16
C SER A 1 -14.49 -1.54 -38.69
N ILE A 2 -13.17 -1.43 -38.53
CA ILE A 2 -12.33 -2.55 -38.08
C ILE A 2 -12.59 -2.72 -36.59
N THR A 3 -13.45 -3.67 -36.23
CA THR A 3 -13.67 -4.03 -34.83
C THR A 3 -12.47 -4.85 -34.37
N MET A 4 -11.71 -4.33 -33.40
CA MET A 4 -10.58 -5.07 -32.84
C MET A 4 -11.07 -6.40 -32.23
N PRO A 5 -10.29 -7.50 -32.37
CA PRO A 5 -10.59 -8.77 -31.72
C PRO A 5 -10.82 -8.58 -30.21
N PRO A 6 -11.84 -9.21 -29.61
CA PRO A 6 -12.17 -9.08 -28.18
C PRO A 6 -10.99 -9.38 -27.24
N ALA A 7 -10.11 -10.30 -27.65
CA ALA A 7 -8.90 -10.64 -26.91
C ALA A 7 -7.90 -9.48 -26.84
N ILE A 8 -7.70 -8.76 -27.94
CA ILE A 8 -6.79 -7.59 -28.01
C ILE A 8 -7.34 -6.47 -27.14
N MET A 9 -8.66 -6.23 -27.24
CA MET A 9 -9.34 -5.23 -26.42
C MET A 9 -9.17 -5.53 -24.92
N LEU A 10 -9.34 -6.79 -24.49
CA LEU A 10 -9.13 -7.20 -23.10
C LEU A 10 -7.69 -6.94 -22.61
N VAL A 11 -6.69 -7.25 -23.44
CA VAL A 11 -5.28 -6.98 -23.11
C VAL A 11 -5.03 -5.48 -22.95
N LEU A 12 -5.57 -4.65 -23.85
CA LEU A 12 -5.46 -3.19 -23.76
C LEU A 12 -6.12 -2.66 -22.49
N TYR A 13 -7.29 -3.15 -22.09
CA TYR A 13 -7.93 -2.73 -20.83
C TYR A 13 -7.16 -3.17 -19.59
N ARG A 14 -6.57 -4.38 -19.61
CA ARG A 14 -5.69 -4.84 -18.51
C ARG A 14 -4.46 -3.95 -18.40
N ALA A 15 -3.80 -3.66 -19.50
CA ALA A 15 -2.64 -2.76 -19.53
C ALA A 15 -3.03 -1.33 -19.09
N PHE A 16 -4.16 -0.81 -19.57
CA PHE A 16 -4.67 0.50 -19.18
C PHE A 16 -4.98 0.57 -17.69
N THR A 17 -5.70 -0.41 -17.15
CA THR A 17 -6.07 -0.42 -15.72
C THR A 17 -4.84 -0.58 -14.84
N PHE A 18 -3.89 -1.42 -15.26
CA PHE A 18 -2.60 -1.56 -14.60
C PHE A 18 -1.86 -0.22 -14.53
N SER A 19 -1.67 0.43 -15.68
CA SER A 19 -0.97 1.72 -15.75
C SER A 19 -1.70 2.83 -15.00
N LEU A 20 -3.02 2.89 -15.10
CA LEU A 20 -3.83 3.88 -14.40
C LEU A 20 -3.67 3.71 -12.89
N THR A 21 -3.97 2.53 -12.34
CA THR A 21 -3.86 2.28 -10.89
C THR A 21 -2.42 2.44 -10.37
N PHE A 22 -1.42 2.08 -11.18
CA PHE A 22 -0.01 2.36 -10.89
C PHE A 22 0.23 3.87 -10.71
N LEU A 23 -0.22 4.71 -11.65
CA LEU A 23 -0.06 6.16 -11.59
C LEU A 23 -0.89 6.79 -10.45
N LEU A 24 -2.10 6.29 -10.21
CA LEU A 24 -2.93 6.74 -9.07
C LEU A 24 -2.18 6.54 -7.76
N TYR A 25 -1.61 5.36 -7.53
CA TYR A 25 -0.93 5.07 -6.27
C TYR A 25 0.49 5.66 -6.18
N THR A 26 1.16 5.85 -7.32
CA THR A 26 2.37 6.67 -7.44
C THR A 26 2.12 8.08 -6.90
N SER A 27 0.99 8.70 -7.28
CA SER A 27 0.66 10.06 -6.84
C SER A 27 0.48 10.16 -5.32
N PHE A 28 -0.15 9.17 -4.66
CA PHE A 28 -0.24 9.13 -3.20
C PHE A 28 1.16 9.14 -2.55
N HIS A 29 2.05 8.27 -3.01
CA HIS A 29 3.41 8.16 -2.49
C HIS A 29 4.27 9.41 -2.72
N LEU A 30 4.02 10.12 -3.81
CA LEU A 30 4.66 11.39 -4.13
C LEU A 30 4.46 12.46 -3.03
N SER A 31 3.35 12.41 -2.28
CA SER A 31 3.12 13.30 -1.12
C SER A 31 3.77 12.87 0.20
N ARG A 32 4.21 11.61 0.32
CA ARG A 32 4.64 11.03 1.62
C ARG A 32 6.10 11.36 1.95
N LYS A 33 6.99 11.29 0.95
CA LYS A 33 8.43 11.51 1.15
C LYS A 33 8.88 12.98 1.31
N PRO A 34 8.21 14.02 0.76
CA PRO A 34 8.61 15.41 0.92
C PRO A 34 8.88 15.86 2.37
N ILE A 35 8.12 15.36 3.35
CA ILE A 35 8.33 15.71 4.77
C ILE A 35 9.74 15.34 5.24
N SER A 36 10.26 14.16 4.86
CA SER A 36 11.60 13.69 5.26
C SER A 36 12.72 14.62 4.81
N ILE A 37 12.56 15.28 3.66
CA ILE A 37 13.55 16.20 3.08
C ILE A 37 13.40 17.60 3.65
N VAL A 38 12.17 18.10 3.73
CA VAL A 38 11.87 19.42 4.31
C VAL A 38 12.32 19.49 5.77
N LYS A 39 12.20 18.38 6.52
CA LYS A 39 12.74 18.25 7.88
C LYS A 39 14.22 18.61 7.99
N VAL A 40 15.06 18.24 7.02
CA VAL A 40 16.50 18.51 7.06
C VAL A 40 16.78 20.02 7.06
N MET A 41 16.01 20.80 6.28
CA MET A 41 16.10 22.27 6.25
C MET A 41 15.39 22.93 7.44
N CYS A 42 14.22 22.43 7.82
CA CYS A 42 13.44 22.94 8.95
C CYS A 42 14.16 22.76 10.28
N VAL A 43 15.05 21.77 10.44
CA VAL A 43 15.93 21.69 11.61
C VAL A 43 16.81 22.93 11.72
N CYS A 44 17.33 23.50 10.62
CA CYS A 44 18.09 24.75 10.66
C CYS A 44 17.20 25.99 10.90
N VAL A 45 16.00 26.04 10.31
CA VAL A 45 15.11 27.21 10.39
C VAL A 45 14.31 27.27 11.71
N TYR A 46 13.77 26.15 12.19
CA TYR A 46 13.02 26.08 13.46
C TYR A 46 13.93 26.11 14.69
N VAL A 47 15.21 25.73 14.59
CA VAL A 47 16.21 25.99 15.65
C VAL A 47 16.35 27.49 15.90
N CYS A 48 16.20 28.33 14.87
CA CYS A 48 16.23 29.78 15.03
C CYS A 48 14.95 30.36 15.65
N VAL A 49 13.79 29.71 15.49
CA VAL A 49 12.47 30.27 15.91
C VAL A 49 11.89 29.62 17.17
N TYR A 50 12.00 28.30 17.36
CA TYR A 50 11.41 27.54 18.47
C TYR A 50 12.51 26.79 19.25
N LYS A 51 13.30 27.54 20.02
CA LYS A 51 14.56 27.12 20.67
C LYS A 51 14.51 25.91 21.63
N SER A 52 13.36 25.32 21.98
CA SER A 52 13.32 24.19 22.95
C SER A 52 12.58 22.91 22.54
N ASN A 53 11.60 22.91 21.62
CA ASN A 53 10.75 21.73 21.35
C ASN A 53 10.63 21.26 19.88
N TYR A 54 11.44 21.80 18.96
CA TYR A 54 11.30 21.55 17.51
C TYR A 54 11.46 20.07 17.09
N LYS A 55 12.29 19.28 17.79
CA LYS A 55 12.52 17.85 17.46
C LYS A 55 11.30 16.97 17.77
N GLN A 56 10.65 17.20 18.92
CA GLN A 56 9.40 16.52 19.28
C GLN A 56 8.25 16.93 18.36
N LEU A 57 8.23 18.20 17.93
CA LEU A 57 7.23 18.77 17.02
C LEU A 57 7.24 18.10 15.63
N LEU A 58 8.42 17.98 15.02
CA LEU A 58 8.59 17.36 13.69
C LEU A 58 8.35 15.84 13.72
N GLY A 59 8.67 15.18 14.83
CA GLY A 59 8.32 13.78 15.06
C GLY A 59 6.81 13.57 15.18
N ALA A 60 6.12 14.46 15.90
CA ALA A 60 4.66 14.38 16.11
C ALA A 60 3.86 14.50 14.80
N MET A 61 4.37 15.22 13.78
CA MET A 61 3.67 15.41 12.50
C MET A 61 3.72 14.19 11.56
N ASP A 62 4.83 13.45 11.53
CA ASP A 62 4.89 12.17 10.79
C ASP A 62 4.08 11.11 11.53
N TYR A 63 4.24 11.09 12.85
CA TYR A 63 3.54 10.17 13.71
C TYR A 63 2.02 10.33 13.62
N SER A 64 1.51 11.57 13.58
CA SER A 64 0.07 11.83 13.47
C SER A 64 -0.51 11.32 12.16
N PHE A 65 0.16 11.54 11.03
CA PHE A 65 -0.25 11.00 9.73
C PHE A 65 -0.22 9.46 9.73
N LEU A 66 0.89 8.86 10.15
CA LEU A 66 1.09 7.40 10.09
C LEU A 66 0.15 6.67 11.04
N CYS A 67 -0.08 7.20 12.25
CA CYS A 67 -1.03 6.65 13.21
C CYS A 67 -2.47 6.78 12.68
N ALA A 68 -2.85 7.94 12.13
CA ALA A 68 -4.17 8.13 11.53
C ALA A 68 -4.38 7.19 10.34
N TYR A 69 -3.37 7.00 9.50
CA TYR A 69 -3.39 6.05 8.39
C TYR A 69 -3.58 4.61 8.90
N ALA A 70 -2.81 4.19 9.91
CA ALA A 70 -2.91 2.85 10.48
C ALA A 70 -4.31 2.54 11.01
N VAL A 71 -4.90 3.46 11.78
CA VAL A 71 -6.28 3.32 12.29
C VAL A 71 -7.29 3.35 11.15
N GLY A 72 -7.15 4.31 10.23
CA GLY A 72 -8.07 4.49 9.11
C GLY A 72 -8.08 3.29 8.17
N MET A 73 -6.97 2.56 8.03
CA MET A 73 -6.89 1.38 7.14
C MET A 73 -7.89 0.30 7.56
N PHE A 74 -7.98 -0.04 8.85
CA PHE A 74 -8.95 -1.02 9.34
C PHE A 74 -10.40 -0.64 9.01
N LEU A 75 -10.72 0.66 9.07
CA LEU A 75 -12.05 1.17 8.72
C LEU A 75 -12.26 1.22 7.20
N SER A 76 -11.23 1.61 6.46
CA SER A 76 -11.28 1.84 5.02
C SER A 76 -11.58 0.55 4.24
N GLY A 77 -11.02 -0.58 4.66
CA GLY A 77 -11.31 -1.88 4.05
C GLY A 77 -12.81 -2.17 4.03
N ILE A 78 -13.47 -1.97 5.17
CA ILE A 78 -14.90 -2.24 5.41
C ILE A 78 -15.79 -1.24 4.65
N ILE A 79 -15.40 0.04 4.66
CA ILE A 79 -16.12 1.08 3.91
C ILE A 79 -15.99 0.82 2.40
N GLY A 80 -14.80 0.44 1.93
CA GLY A 80 -14.50 0.13 0.53
C GLY A 80 -15.29 -1.06 -0.01
N GLU A 81 -15.77 -1.97 0.84
CA GLU A 81 -16.69 -3.03 0.42
C GLU A 81 -18.08 -2.50 0.02
N ARG A 82 -18.50 -1.37 0.58
CA ARG A 82 -19.87 -0.86 0.46
C ARG A 82 -20.01 0.23 -0.58
N LEU A 83 -18.91 0.82 -1.00
CA LEU A 83 -18.87 1.91 -1.98
C LEU A 83 -18.29 1.42 -3.31
N PRO A 84 -18.75 1.97 -4.45
CA PRO A 84 -18.11 1.69 -5.73
C PRO A 84 -16.66 2.21 -5.70
N ILE A 85 -15.71 1.36 -6.10
CA ILE A 85 -14.27 1.60 -5.97
C ILE A 85 -13.88 2.93 -6.63
N ARG A 86 -14.47 3.23 -7.79
CA ARG A 86 -14.24 4.48 -8.53
C ARG A 86 -14.55 5.73 -7.70
N LEU A 87 -15.71 5.79 -7.07
CA LEU A 87 -16.10 6.97 -6.28
C LEU A 87 -15.29 7.05 -4.99
N TYR A 88 -15.09 5.91 -4.34
CA TYR A 88 -14.35 5.85 -3.08
C TYR A 88 -12.88 6.28 -3.22
N LEU A 89 -12.21 5.79 -4.26
CA LEU A 89 -10.84 6.17 -4.59
C LEU A 89 -10.75 7.65 -5.00
N THR A 90 -11.65 8.11 -5.88
CA THR A 90 -11.72 9.52 -6.32
C THR A 90 -11.85 10.47 -5.14
N PHE A 91 -12.79 10.21 -4.23
CA PHE A 91 -13.01 11.05 -3.06
C PHE A 91 -11.74 11.14 -2.20
N GLY A 92 -11.13 10.01 -1.88
CA GLY A 92 -9.90 10.03 -1.09
C GLY A 92 -8.75 10.74 -1.78
N MET A 93 -8.59 10.60 -3.10
CA MET A 93 -7.55 11.33 -3.85
C MET A 93 -7.78 12.84 -3.84
N LEU A 94 -8.99 13.32 -4.13
CA LEU A 94 -9.31 14.75 -4.11
C LEU A 94 -9.09 15.35 -2.72
N MET A 95 -9.56 14.67 -1.66
CA MET A 95 -9.36 15.13 -0.28
C MET A 95 -7.89 15.04 0.15
N SER A 96 -7.14 14.03 -0.27
CA SER A 96 -5.70 13.92 0.02
C SER A 96 -4.93 15.04 -0.66
N GLY A 97 -5.27 15.36 -1.91
CA GLY A 97 -4.72 16.51 -2.62
C GLY A 97 -5.00 17.82 -1.89
N LEU A 98 -6.24 18.03 -1.44
CA LEU A 98 -6.64 19.19 -0.63
C LEU A 98 -5.81 19.30 0.66
N PHE A 99 -5.77 18.26 1.50
CA PHE A 99 -5.04 18.33 2.76
C PHE A 99 -3.52 18.45 2.57
N THR A 100 -2.96 17.81 1.53
CA THR A 100 -1.54 17.98 1.19
C THR A 100 -1.25 19.42 0.76
N CYS A 101 -2.12 20.04 -0.05
CA CYS A 101 -2.00 21.46 -0.39
C CYS A 101 -2.14 22.37 0.83
N LEU A 102 -3.11 22.11 1.72
CA LEU A 102 -3.30 22.89 2.96
C LEU A 102 -2.05 22.88 3.85
N PHE A 103 -1.36 21.73 3.92
CA PHE A 103 -0.09 21.64 4.66
C PHE A 103 0.96 22.63 4.11
N GLY A 104 1.14 22.67 2.78
CA GLY A 104 2.06 23.59 2.13
C GLY A 104 1.61 25.06 2.19
N LEU A 105 0.30 25.32 2.10
CA LEU A 105 -0.26 26.66 2.26
C LEU A 105 -0.06 27.22 3.68
N GLY A 106 0.03 26.35 4.69
CA GLY A 106 0.40 26.76 6.05
C GLY A 106 1.71 27.54 6.10
N TYR A 107 2.69 27.18 5.26
CA TYR A 107 3.92 27.94 5.11
C TYR A 107 3.68 29.31 4.45
N ILE A 108 2.99 29.34 3.32
CA ILE A 108 2.79 30.55 2.51
C ILE A 108 1.99 31.60 3.28
N TYR A 109 0.97 31.18 4.03
CA TYR A 109 0.16 32.06 4.88
C TYR A 109 0.76 32.29 6.28
N ASN A 110 1.98 31.82 6.54
CA ASN A 110 2.70 32.03 7.80
C ASN A 110 1.93 31.53 9.04
N ILE A 111 1.25 30.39 8.92
CA ILE A 111 0.48 29.77 10.01
C ILE A 111 1.44 29.03 10.95
N HIS A 112 1.68 29.59 12.13
CA HIS A 112 2.53 28.99 13.16
C HIS A 112 1.75 28.18 14.21
N SER A 113 0.68 27.48 13.80
CA SER A 113 -0.15 26.67 14.71
C SER A 113 0.15 25.18 14.54
N LEU A 114 0.65 24.53 15.60
CA LEU A 114 0.86 23.09 15.61
C LEU A 114 -0.45 22.32 15.41
N GLY A 115 -1.53 22.78 16.03
CA GLY A 115 -2.85 22.14 15.93
C GLY A 115 -3.35 22.07 14.49
N PHE A 116 -3.07 23.11 13.69
CA PHE A 116 -3.35 23.12 12.25
C PHE A 116 -2.60 21.99 11.52
N TYR A 117 -1.29 21.90 11.70
CA TYR A 117 -0.47 20.89 11.04
C TYR A 117 -0.83 19.46 11.45
N ILE A 118 -1.10 19.24 12.75
CA ILE A 118 -1.56 17.93 13.24
C ILE A 118 -2.92 17.58 12.64
N PHE A 119 -3.87 18.50 12.65
CA PHE A 119 -5.20 18.27 12.08
C PHE A 119 -5.12 17.91 10.60
N VAL A 120 -4.37 18.70 9.81
CA VAL A 120 -4.18 18.45 8.39
C VAL A 120 -3.54 17.08 8.14
N GLN A 121 -2.53 16.70 8.93
CA GLN A 121 -1.86 15.40 8.81
C GLN A 121 -2.76 14.22 9.19
N VAL A 122 -3.54 14.34 10.26
CA VAL A 122 -4.51 13.32 10.68
C VAL A 122 -5.59 13.15 9.61
N ALA A 123 -6.16 14.27 9.13
CA ALA A 123 -7.17 14.24 8.09
C ALA A 123 -6.63 13.63 6.79
N ASN A 124 -5.43 14.04 6.36
CA ASN A 124 -4.73 13.47 5.20
C ASN A 124 -4.48 11.97 5.37
N GLY A 125 -3.98 11.56 6.54
CA GLY A 125 -3.76 10.15 6.87
C GLY A 125 -5.01 9.32 6.72
N LEU A 126 -6.14 9.77 7.28
CA LEU A 126 -7.42 9.08 7.17
C LEU A 126 -7.93 8.99 5.72
N VAL A 127 -7.89 10.08 4.95
CA VAL A 127 -8.41 10.05 3.57
C VAL A 127 -7.51 9.31 2.59
N GLN A 128 -6.19 9.21 2.86
CA GLN A 128 -5.28 8.42 2.03
C GLN A 128 -5.51 6.90 2.18
N THR A 129 -6.18 6.46 3.24
CA THR A 129 -6.46 5.03 3.45
C THR A 129 -7.36 4.43 2.38
N THR A 130 -8.20 5.25 1.72
CA THR A 130 -9.07 4.78 0.64
C THR A 130 -8.29 4.25 -0.57
N GLY A 131 -7.03 4.68 -0.72
CA GLY A 131 -6.18 4.33 -1.85
C GLY A 131 -5.92 2.84 -1.95
N TRP A 132 -5.24 2.28 -0.94
CA TRP A 132 -4.64 0.94 -1.00
C TRP A 132 -5.65 -0.20 -1.24
N PRO A 133 -6.70 -0.37 -0.41
CA PRO A 133 -7.63 -1.47 -0.59
C PRO A 133 -8.36 -1.36 -1.92
N SER A 134 -8.63 -0.13 -2.41
CA SER A 134 -9.27 0.12 -3.70
C SER A 134 -8.42 -0.37 -4.87
N VAL A 135 -7.14 0.02 -4.92
CA VAL A 135 -6.27 -0.31 -6.06
C VAL A 135 -5.84 -1.78 -6.06
N VAL A 136 -5.58 -2.37 -4.89
CA VAL A 136 -5.28 -3.82 -4.78
C VAL A 136 -6.49 -4.66 -5.17
N THR A 137 -7.70 -4.26 -4.75
CA THR A 137 -8.93 -4.94 -5.17
C THR A 137 -9.14 -4.81 -6.68
N CYS A 138 -8.87 -3.63 -7.25
CA CYS A 138 -8.96 -3.41 -8.70
C CYS A 138 -7.99 -4.34 -9.47
N ILE A 139 -6.70 -4.36 -9.13
CA ILE A 139 -5.72 -5.25 -9.77
C ILE A 139 -6.05 -6.73 -9.53
N GLY A 140 -6.48 -7.08 -8.32
CA GLY A 140 -6.88 -8.43 -7.96
C GLY A 140 -8.05 -8.97 -8.78
N ASN A 141 -8.94 -8.09 -9.25
CA ASN A 141 -10.07 -8.42 -10.12
C ASN A 141 -9.67 -8.59 -11.59
N TRP A 142 -8.67 -7.85 -12.07
CA TRP A 142 -8.23 -7.87 -13.47
C TRP A 142 -7.16 -8.93 -13.78
N PHE A 143 -6.40 -9.35 -12.76
CA PHE A 143 -5.30 -10.30 -12.89
C PHE A 143 -5.54 -11.55 -12.04
N GLY A 144 -5.68 -12.70 -12.72
CA GLY A 144 -5.92 -14.01 -12.10
C GLY A 144 -4.72 -14.59 -11.33
N LYS A 145 -4.86 -15.83 -10.87
CA LYS A 145 -3.94 -16.49 -9.91
C LYS A 145 -2.61 -17.01 -10.49
N GLY A 146 -2.33 -16.82 -11.77
CA GLY A 146 -1.18 -17.42 -12.46
C GLY A 146 0.17 -16.82 -12.05
N ARG A 147 0.55 -15.69 -12.65
CA ARG A 147 1.80 -14.95 -12.39
C ARG A 147 1.58 -13.75 -11.48
N ARG A 148 0.82 -13.97 -10.40
CA ARG A 148 0.35 -12.88 -9.54
C ARG A 148 1.50 -12.18 -8.84
N GLY A 149 2.52 -12.91 -8.38
CA GLY A 149 3.70 -12.34 -7.73
C GLY A 149 4.47 -11.39 -8.64
N LEU A 150 4.77 -11.79 -9.88
CA LEU A 150 5.44 -10.92 -10.85
C LEU A 150 4.62 -9.67 -11.18
N ILE A 151 3.33 -9.85 -11.50
CA ILE A 151 2.46 -8.72 -11.88
C ILE A 151 2.35 -7.72 -10.73
N MET A 152 2.10 -8.23 -9.52
CA MET A 152 2.00 -7.41 -8.32
C MET A 152 3.34 -6.79 -7.92
N GLY A 153 4.47 -7.47 -8.13
CA GLY A 153 5.81 -6.93 -7.89
C GLY A 153 6.16 -5.77 -8.82
N ILE A 154 5.87 -5.90 -10.12
CA ILE A 154 6.01 -4.78 -11.07
C ILE A 154 5.06 -3.66 -10.68
N TRP A 155 3.80 -3.98 -10.39
CA TRP A 155 2.81 -2.97 -10.05
C TRP A 155 3.20 -2.19 -8.78
N ASN A 156 3.59 -2.86 -7.71
CA ASN A 156 3.97 -2.25 -6.43
C ASN A 156 5.17 -1.30 -6.52
N SER A 157 5.94 -1.36 -7.62
CA SER A 157 7.02 -0.42 -7.90
C SER A 157 6.53 1.03 -7.94
N HIS A 158 5.21 1.27 -8.08
CA HIS A 158 4.59 2.60 -7.93
C HIS A 158 4.96 3.27 -6.60
N THR A 159 5.19 2.50 -5.52
CA THR A 159 5.51 3.03 -4.18
C THR A 159 6.86 3.73 -4.21
N SER A 160 7.88 3.01 -4.67
CA SER A 160 9.23 3.50 -4.88
C SER A 160 9.29 4.62 -5.92
N VAL A 161 8.61 4.49 -7.06
CA VAL A 161 8.56 5.55 -8.09
C VAL A 161 7.95 6.84 -7.51
N GLY A 162 6.86 6.73 -6.75
CA GLY A 162 6.25 7.87 -6.08
C GLY A 162 7.18 8.51 -5.06
N ASN A 163 7.87 7.71 -4.24
CA ASN A 163 8.87 8.19 -3.29
C ASN A 163 10.03 8.93 -3.98
N ILE A 164 10.55 8.41 -5.09
CA ILE A 164 11.61 9.04 -5.87
C ILE A 164 11.14 10.40 -6.39
N LEU A 165 9.98 10.45 -7.06
CA LEU A 165 9.42 11.70 -7.59
C LEU A 165 9.14 12.72 -6.48
N GLY A 166 8.58 12.28 -5.35
CA GLY A 166 8.36 13.11 -4.18
C GLY A 166 9.67 13.68 -3.62
N SER A 167 10.75 12.89 -3.67
CA SER A 167 12.08 13.34 -3.24
C SER A 167 12.63 14.43 -4.15
N LEU A 168 12.54 14.24 -5.46
CA LEU A 168 13.04 15.17 -6.46
C LEU A 168 12.28 16.51 -6.41
N ILE A 169 10.94 16.45 -6.31
CA ILE A 169 10.09 17.65 -6.19
C ILE A 169 10.41 18.40 -4.90
N ALA A 170 10.55 17.68 -3.78
CA ALA A 170 10.91 18.30 -2.52
C ALA A 170 12.30 18.94 -2.60
N GLY A 171 13.31 18.22 -3.09
CA GLY A 171 14.68 18.71 -3.23
C GLY A 171 14.82 19.96 -4.11
N TYR A 172 13.95 20.15 -5.10
CA TYR A 172 13.92 21.35 -5.93
C TYR A 172 13.40 22.59 -5.18
N TRP A 173 12.34 22.42 -4.39
CA TRP A 173 11.66 23.54 -3.69
C TRP A 173 12.14 23.77 -2.25
N VAL A 174 12.91 22.84 -1.67
CA VAL A 174 13.24 22.85 -0.24
C VAL A 174 13.99 24.10 0.21
N SER A 175 14.85 24.67 -0.65
CA SER A 175 15.69 25.84 -0.33
C SER A 175 15.01 27.18 -0.61
N SER A 176 14.00 27.23 -1.47
CA SER A 176 13.32 28.45 -1.88
C SER A 176 11.97 28.63 -1.19
N ASN A 177 11.03 27.71 -1.45
CA ASN A 177 9.69 27.71 -0.90
C ASN A 177 9.26 26.27 -0.61
N TRP A 178 9.57 25.79 0.58
CA TRP A 178 9.26 24.41 0.97
C TRP A 178 7.76 24.10 0.99
N GLY A 179 6.88 25.11 1.06
CA GLY A 179 5.43 24.91 0.89
C GLY A 179 5.07 24.31 -0.46
N LEU A 180 5.81 24.66 -1.53
CA LEU A 180 5.64 24.09 -2.87
C LEU A 180 6.01 22.61 -2.96
N SER A 181 6.88 22.13 -2.05
CA SER A 181 7.18 20.70 -1.90
C SER A 181 5.97 19.86 -1.52
N PHE A 182 4.86 20.48 -1.08
CA PHE A 182 3.59 19.82 -0.76
C PHE A 182 2.46 20.22 -1.70
N ILE A 183 2.38 21.50 -2.11
CA ILE A 183 1.33 21.98 -3.01
C ILE A 183 1.41 21.28 -4.37
N VAL A 184 2.61 21.16 -4.95
CA VAL A 184 2.77 20.49 -6.25
C VAL A 184 2.32 19.02 -6.20
N PRO A 185 2.78 18.19 -5.23
CA PRO A 185 2.23 16.86 -5.02
C PRO A 185 0.71 16.82 -4.82
N GLY A 186 0.17 17.72 -3.99
CA GLY A 186 -1.26 17.77 -3.70
C GLY A 186 -2.11 18.04 -4.95
N LEU A 187 -1.67 18.95 -5.81
CA LEU A 187 -2.32 19.20 -7.10
C LEU A 187 -2.25 18.00 -8.04
N ILE A 188 -1.10 17.30 -8.09
CA ILE A 188 -0.96 16.07 -8.89
C ILE A 188 -1.93 14.99 -8.40
N ILE A 189 -2.03 14.77 -7.09
CA ILE A 189 -2.97 13.79 -6.52
C ILE A 189 -4.42 14.17 -6.87
N ALA A 190 -4.80 15.44 -6.72
CA ALA A 190 -6.15 15.89 -7.05
C ALA A 190 -6.46 15.71 -8.55
N ALA A 191 -5.54 16.07 -9.44
CA ALA A 191 -5.68 15.86 -10.88
C ALA A 191 -5.82 14.37 -11.23
N MET A 192 -5.01 13.50 -10.62
CA MET A 192 -5.13 12.05 -10.78
C MET A 192 -6.47 11.52 -10.22
N GLY A 193 -7.03 12.15 -9.19
CA GLY A 193 -8.37 11.86 -8.70
C GLY A 193 -9.47 12.13 -9.74
N ILE A 194 -9.36 13.24 -10.49
CA ILE A 194 -10.27 13.54 -11.61
C ILE A 194 -10.10 12.50 -12.72
N ILE A 195 -8.86 12.14 -13.07
CA ILE A 195 -8.58 11.09 -14.07
C ILE A 195 -9.15 9.74 -13.61
N CYS A 196 -9.03 9.39 -12.32
CA CYS A 196 -9.64 8.20 -11.73
C CYS A 196 -11.17 8.20 -11.92
N PHE A 197 -11.83 9.31 -11.63
CA PHE A 197 -13.27 9.45 -11.79
C PHE A 197 -13.73 9.22 -13.23
N LEU A 198 -12.98 9.76 -14.20
CA LEU A 198 -13.34 9.68 -15.61
C LEU A 198 -13.06 8.29 -16.21
N PHE A 199 -11.96 7.63 -15.80
CA PHE A 199 -11.42 6.50 -16.56
C PHE A 199 -11.30 5.17 -15.82
N LEU A 200 -11.44 5.10 -14.48
CA LEU A 200 -11.21 3.84 -13.76
C LEU A 200 -12.31 2.81 -14.03
N ILE A 201 -11.94 1.63 -14.54
CA ILE A 201 -12.88 0.53 -14.81
C ILE A 201 -12.75 -0.55 -13.70
N GLU A 202 -13.84 -0.76 -12.96
CA GLU A 202 -13.84 -1.56 -11.73
C GLU A 202 -13.81 -3.08 -11.95
N ARG A 203 -14.53 -3.59 -12.96
CA ARG A 203 -14.71 -5.05 -13.18
C ARG A 203 -14.76 -5.43 -14.66
N GLU A 204 -14.22 -6.61 -14.96
CA GLU A 204 -14.32 -7.27 -16.27
C GLU A 204 -15.79 -7.51 -16.70
N HIS A 205 -16.72 -7.75 -15.76
CA HIS A 205 -18.12 -8.09 -16.08
C HIS A 205 -18.99 -6.95 -16.64
N CYS A 206 -18.66 -5.67 -16.40
CA CYS A 206 -19.34 -4.55 -17.07
C CYS A 206 -19.13 -4.60 -18.59
N TYR A 207 -18.04 -5.20 -19.05
CA TYR A 207 -17.77 -5.40 -20.47
C TYR A 207 -18.59 -6.56 -21.04
N VAL A 208 -18.65 -7.71 -20.35
CA VAL A 208 -19.39 -8.89 -20.81
C VAL A 208 -20.89 -8.61 -20.95
N ILE A 209 -21.51 -7.87 -20.02
CA ILE A 209 -22.94 -7.53 -20.10
C ILE A 209 -23.21 -6.52 -21.22
N GLY A 210 -22.35 -5.51 -21.39
CA GLY A 210 -22.49 -4.56 -22.51
C GLY A 210 -22.33 -5.23 -23.89
N TRP A 211 -21.48 -6.25 -23.98
CA TRP A 211 -21.28 -7.00 -25.22
C TRP A 211 -22.35 -8.07 -25.46
N ARG A 212 -22.79 -8.79 -24.41
CA ARG A 212 -23.87 -9.78 -24.48
C ARG A 212 -25.22 -9.10 -24.77
N SER A 213 -25.45 -7.91 -24.23
CA SER A 213 -26.60 -7.06 -24.57
C SER A 213 -26.56 -6.61 -26.04
N LYS A 214 -25.40 -6.15 -26.56
CA LYS A 214 -25.25 -5.83 -27.99
C LYS A 214 -25.43 -7.03 -28.91
N ARG A 215 -25.00 -8.23 -28.49
CA ARG A 215 -25.14 -9.48 -29.26
C ARG A 215 -26.57 -10.01 -29.25
N LEU A 216 -27.31 -9.84 -28.15
CA LEU A 216 -28.74 -10.12 -28.08
C LEU A 216 -29.53 -9.13 -28.97
N LEU A 217 -29.19 -7.84 -28.93
CA LEU A 217 -29.83 -6.81 -29.76
C LEU A 217 -29.53 -6.94 -31.27
N HIS A 218 -28.39 -7.52 -31.67
CA HIS A 218 -28.06 -7.81 -33.08
C HIS A 218 -28.48 -9.22 -33.53
N GLY A 219 -28.93 -10.08 -32.62
CA GLY A 219 -29.37 -11.45 -32.92
C GLY A 219 -30.88 -11.67 -32.88
N SER A 220 -31.67 -10.66 -32.47
CA SER A 220 -33.12 -10.77 -32.33
C SER A 220 -33.85 -9.85 -33.31
N SER A 221 -33.73 -10.17 -34.60
CA SER A 221 -34.69 -9.77 -35.62
C SER A 221 -35.07 -10.99 -36.44
N THR A 222 -35.62 -11.99 -35.76
CA THR A 222 -36.54 -13.02 -36.28
C THR A 222 -36.97 -13.92 -35.11
N HIS A 223 -38.27 -14.23 -35.06
CA HIS A 223 -38.98 -15.06 -34.08
C HIS A 223 -39.53 -14.35 -32.83
N SER A 224 -40.77 -13.90 -33.03
CA SER A 224 -41.86 -13.86 -32.06
C SER A 224 -41.98 -15.15 -31.23
N GLY A 225 -42.17 -15.01 -29.92
CA GLY A 225 -42.78 -16.05 -29.08
C GLY A 225 -42.01 -16.36 -27.79
N GLN A 226 -42.73 -16.19 -26.68
CA GLN A 226 -42.49 -16.80 -25.36
C GLN A 226 -41.33 -16.24 -24.51
N SER A 227 -41.74 -15.51 -23.48
CA SER A 227 -40.97 -15.21 -22.26
C SER A 227 -40.76 -16.48 -21.43
N PRO A 228 -39.52 -16.85 -21.06
CA PRO A 228 -39.27 -17.81 -20.00
C PRO A 228 -38.91 -17.09 -18.69
N ASP A 229 -39.81 -17.29 -17.75
CA ASP A 229 -39.70 -17.27 -16.29
C ASP A 229 -38.29 -17.13 -15.69
N LEU A 230 -38.07 -16.05 -14.92
CA LEU A 230 -36.85 -15.79 -14.16
C LEU A 230 -37.11 -15.98 -12.65
N SER A 231 -37.49 -17.20 -12.26
CA SER A 231 -37.91 -17.52 -10.89
C SER A 231 -37.06 -18.64 -10.25
N HIS A 232 -35.73 -18.55 -10.31
CA HIS A 232 -34.87 -19.35 -9.43
C HIS A 232 -33.61 -18.58 -8.98
N HIS A 233 -33.80 -17.70 -7.99
CA HIS A 233 -32.72 -17.24 -7.11
C HIS A 233 -33.24 -17.22 -5.66
N PRO A 234 -32.94 -18.23 -4.82
CA PRO A 234 -33.52 -18.33 -3.49
C PRO A 234 -32.71 -17.53 -2.48
N TYR A 235 -32.59 -16.20 -2.64
CA TYR A 235 -32.09 -15.30 -1.59
C TYR A 235 -32.68 -13.88 -1.65
N LEU A 236 -33.70 -13.63 -2.49
CA LEU A 236 -34.32 -12.31 -2.62
C LEU A 236 -35.84 -12.35 -2.38
N SER A 237 -36.27 -13.11 -1.38
CA SER A 237 -37.65 -13.07 -0.90
C SER A 237 -37.69 -13.45 0.57
N HIS A 238 -37.39 -12.48 1.43
CA HIS A 238 -37.98 -12.45 2.76
C HIS A 238 -38.27 -11.00 3.14
N THR A 239 -39.57 -10.70 3.10
CA THR A 239 -40.25 -9.76 4.00
C THR A 239 -40.03 -8.26 3.74
N ILE A 240 -40.69 -7.73 2.71
CA ILE A 240 -41.21 -6.35 2.76
C ILE A 240 -42.44 -6.38 3.68
N THR A 241 -42.22 -6.39 4.99
CA THR A 241 -43.25 -5.97 5.95
C THR A 241 -43.26 -4.45 5.97
N LYS A 242 -44.41 -3.88 5.62
CA LYS A 242 -44.74 -2.47 5.87
C LYS A 242 -44.63 -2.21 7.38
N HIS A 243 -43.46 -1.78 7.85
CA HIS A 243 -43.30 -1.25 9.19
C HIS A 243 -43.39 0.27 9.14
N THR A 244 -44.35 0.78 9.92
CA THR A 244 -44.49 2.16 10.37
C THR A 244 -43.13 2.77 10.80
N PRO A 245 -42.94 4.09 10.69
CA PRO A 245 -41.68 4.74 11.03
C PRO A 245 -41.54 4.83 12.55
N ASN A 246 -41.17 3.73 13.20
CA ASN A 246 -40.69 3.79 14.57
C ASN A 246 -39.30 4.43 14.56
N LYS A 247 -39.17 5.53 15.30
CA LYS A 247 -37.89 6.19 15.58
C LYS A 247 -36.93 5.17 16.18
N VAL A 248 -36.01 4.66 15.35
CA VAL A 248 -34.89 3.85 15.80
C VAL A 248 -33.95 4.79 16.58
N PRO A 249 -33.67 4.55 17.87
CA PRO A 249 -32.77 5.41 18.62
C PRO A 249 -31.39 5.38 17.98
N HIS A 250 -30.83 6.56 17.69
CA HIS A 250 -29.55 6.75 16.98
C HIS A 250 -28.37 5.96 17.60
N HIS A 251 -28.42 5.70 18.92
CA HIS A 251 -27.44 4.88 19.63
C HIS A 251 -27.36 3.42 19.13
N SER A 252 -28.46 2.84 18.65
CA SER A 252 -28.51 1.44 18.20
C SER A 252 -27.82 1.18 16.85
N ILE A 253 -27.59 2.22 16.03
CA ILE A 253 -26.93 2.08 14.73
C ILE A 253 -25.41 2.04 14.89
N LEU A 254 -24.86 2.88 15.76
CA LEU A 254 -23.43 2.93 16.01
C LEU A 254 -22.94 1.61 16.64
N GLU A 255 -23.66 1.09 17.62
CA GLU A 255 -23.32 -0.20 18.26
C GLU A 255 -23.37 -1.37 17.27
N LYS A 256 -24.39 -1.43 16.41
CA LYS A 256 -24.50 -2.45 15.35
C LYS A 256 -23.36 -2.33 14.34
N CYS A 257 -22.97 -1.12 13.98
CA CYS A 257 -21.82 -0.88 13.08
C CYS A 257 -20.50 -1.33 13.72
N ILE A 258 -20.27 -0.99 14.99
CA ILE A 258 -19.07 -1.40 15.73
C ILE A 258 -19.02 -2.93 15.88
N ALA A 259 -20.12 -3.56 16.25
CA ALA A 259 -20.21 -5.02 16.35
C ALA A 259 -19.96 -5.71 15.01
N PHE A 260 -20.47 -5.17 13.91
CA PHE A 260 -20.21 -5.69 12.56
C PHE A 260 -18.73 -5.55 12.16
N ILE A 261 -18.11 -4.39 12.43
CA ILE A 261 -16.69 -4.14 12.19
C ILE A 261 -15.86 -5.17 12.95
N PHE A 262 -16.13 -5.30 14.25
CA PHE A 262 -15.46 -6.25 15.13
C PHE A 262 -15.57 -7.70 14.61
N LEU A 263 -16.78 -8.12 14.22
CA LEU A 263 -17.00 -9.46 13.69
C LEU A 263 -16.23 -9.73 12.39
N THR A 264 -16.19 -8.74 11.48
CA THR A 264 -15.50 -8.87 10.20
C THR A 264 -13.98 -8.95 10.39
N VAL A 265 -13.44 -8.14 11.30
CA VAL A 265 -12.02 -8.16 11.68
C VAL A 265 -11.67 -9.50 12.33
N CYS A 266 -12.49 -9.99 13.28
CA CYS A 266 -12.27 -11.30 13.92
C CYS A 266 -12.32 -12.45 12.90
N PHE A 267 -13.25 -12.40 11.95
CA PHE A 267 -13.33 -13.39 10.89
C PHE A 267 -12.09 -13.38 10.00
N ALA A 268 -11.60 -12.20 9.60
CA ALA A 268 -10.39 -12.08 8.80
C ALA A 268 -9.15 -12.60 9.55
N PHE A 269 -9.04 -12.36 10.86
CA PHE A 269 -7.97 -12.94 11.67
C PHE A 269 -8.08 -14.46 11.84
N SER A 270 -9.29 -15.02 11.70
CA SER A 270 -9.50 -16.46 11.71
C SER A 270 -8.99 -17.16 10.44
N LEU A 271 -8.61 -16.40 9.39
CA LEU A 271 -8.02 -16.95 8.18
C LEU A 271 -6.56 -17.34 8.42
N GLN A 272 -6.23 -18.59 8.09
CA GLN A 272 -4.88 -19.12 8.24
C GLN A 272 -3.87 -18.29 7.43
N GLY A 273 -2.81 -17.82 8.09
CA GLY A 273 -1.73 -17.04 7.48
C GLY A 273 -1.94 -15.52 7.53
N VAL A 274 -3.16 -15.02 7.76
CA VAL A 274 -3.41 -13.57 7.83
C VAL A 274 -2.67 -12.95 9.01
N ILE A 275 -2.75 -13.56 10.20
CA ILE A 275 -2.07 -13.05 11.40
C ILE A 275 -0.55 -13.06 11.19
N GLU A 276 0.01 -14.19 10.75
CA GLU A 276 1.45 -14.36 10.57
C GLU A 276 2.03 -13.35 9.57
N PHE A 277 1.37 -13.18 8.41
CA PHE A 277 1.79 -12.19 7.42
C PHE A 277 1.53 -10.74 7.86
N SER A 278 0.45 -10.47 8.60
CA SER A 278 0.18 -9.12 9.11
C SER A 278 1.24 -8.67 10.12
N LEU A 279 1.59 -9.56 11.07
CA LEU A 279 2.63 -9.28 12.06
C LEU A 279 4.02 -9.22 11.43
N CYS A 280 4.31 -10.08 10.45
CA CYS A 280 5.55 -9.94 9.66
C CYS A 280 5.60 -8.59 8.92
N LEU A 281 4.49 -8.16 8.31
CA LEU A 281 4.42 -6.88 7.60
C LEU A 281 4.59 -5.70 8.56
N LEU A 282 4.14 -5.80 9.81
CA LEU A 282 4.39 -4.79 10.85
C LEU A 282 5.88 -4.50 10.96
N PHE A 283 6.69 -5.53 11.20
CA PHE A 283 8.14 -5.34 11.36
C PHE A 283 8.83 -4.99 10.04
N ALA A 284 8.43 -5.59 8.91
CA ALA A 284 9.01 -5.25 7.60
C ALA A 284 8.74 -3.78 7.20
N LYS A 285 7.52 -3.28 7.42
CA LYS A 285 7.21 -1.85 7.21
C LYS A 285 7.91 -0.96 8.23
N LEU A 286 8.07 -1.39 9.48
CA LEU A 286 8.84 -0.67 10.48
C LEU A 286 10.26 -0.38 9.96
N VAL A 287 10.95 -1.41 9.46
CA VAL A 287 12.31 -1.27 8.91
C VAL A 287 12.29 -0.37 7.66
N SER A 288 11.43 -0.68 6.69
CA SER A 288 11.33 0.08 5.43
C SER A 288 11.03 1.57 5.65
N TYR A 289 10.05 1.90 6.49
CA TYR A 289 9.66 3.29 6.75
C TYR A 289 10.67 4.01 7.63
N THR A 290 11.36 3.32 8.55
CA THR A 290 12.48 3.92 9.26
C THR A 290 13.55 4.38 8.28
N PHE A 291 13.95 3.53 7.32
CA PHE A 291 14.84 3.95 6.24
C PHE A 291 14.26 5.09 5.40
N LEU A 292 12.99 5.01 5.00
CA LEU A 292 12.35 6.04 4.18
C LEU A 292 12.46 7.44 4.79
N PHE A 293 12.21 7.58 6.10
CA PHE A 293 12.19 8.87 6.78
C PHE A 293 13.55 9.31 7.33
N TRP A 294 14.37 8.37 7.81
CA TRP A 294 15.63 8.68 8.48
C TRP A 294 16.87 8.60 7.59
N LEU A 295 16.83 7.86 6.48
CA LEU A 295 18.01 7.67 5.63
C LEU A 295 18.60 8.99 5.09
N PRO A 296 17.82 9.97 4.58
CA PRO A 296 18.39 11.26 4.17
C PRO A 296 19.08 11.97 5.33
N LEU A 297 18.47 11.95 6.52
CA LEU A 297 19.03 12.58 7.72
C LEU A 297 20.31 11.89 8.20
N TYR A 298 20.36 10.55 8.13
CA TYR A 298 21.56 9.77 8.41
C TYR A 298 22.70 10.19 7.48
N ILE A 299 22.48 10.16 6.17
CA ILE A 299 23.48 10.51 5.14
C ILE A 299 23.97 11.95 5.32
N THR A 300 23.07 12.91 5.59
CA THR A 300 23.46 14.31 5.86
C THR A 300 24.37 14.41 7.08
N LYS A 301 24.09 13.67 8.17
CA LYS A 301 24.90 13.75 9.39
C LYS A 301 26.23 13.02 9.28
N THR A 302 26.29 11.87 8.63
CA THR A 302 27.50 11.04 8.56
C THR A 302 28.43 11.45 7.43
N ALA A 303 27.88 11.76 6.25
CA ALA A 303 28.67 12.13 5.08
C ALA A 303 28.84 13.66 4.90
N HIS A 304 28.30 14.47 5.82
CA HIS A 304 28.31 15.94 5.76
C HIS A 304 27.83 16.51 4.41
N LEU A 305 26.90 15.80 3.74
CA LEU A 305 26.30 16.20 2.48
C LEU A 305 25.14 17.17 2.70
N ASP A 306 24.92 18.06 1.73
CA ASP A 306 23.74 18.93 1.74
C ASP A 306 22.43 18.12 1.66
N ALA A 307 21.33 18.74 2.09
CA ALA A 307 20.02 18.09 2.14
C ALA A 307 19.57 17.57 0.76
N LYS A 308 19.96 18.28 -0.31
CA LYS A 308 19.63 17.91 -1.69
C LYS A 308 20.36 16.63 -2.10
N LYS A 309 21.70 16.56 -1.98
CA LYS A 309 22.45 15.35 -2.37
C LYS A 309 22.11 14.16 -1.48
N ALA A 310 21.86 14.37 -0.19
CA ALA A 310 21.41 13.29 0.70
C ALA A 310 20.03 12.76 0.30
N GLY A 311 19.11 13.65 -0.08
CA GLY A 311 17.82 13.30 -0.66
C GLY A 311 17.97 12.48 -1.95
N ASP A 312 18.79 12.97 -2.89
CA ASP A 312 19.08 12.30 -4.16
C ASP A 312 19.69 10.90 -3.92
N LEU A 313 20.67 10.77 -3.01
CA LEU A 313 21.29 9.49 -2.69
C LEU A 313 20.31 8.51 -2.04
N SER A 314 19.40 9.00 -1.18
CA SER A 314 18.37 8.15 -0.55
C SER A 314 17.40 7.52 -1.55
N THR A 315 17.26 8.09 -2.75
CA THR A 315 16.39 7.52 -3.80
C THR A 315 16.88 6.16 -4.29
N LEU A 316 18.18 5.86 -4.15
CA LEU A 316 18.75 4.57 -4.52
C LEU A 316 18.18 3.41 -3.68
N PHE A 317 17.80 3.67 -2.43
CA PHE A 317 17.08 2.68 -1.62
C PHE A 317 15.72 2.31 -2.25
N ASP A 318 15.00 3.30 -2.79
CA ASP A 318 13.75 3.07 -3.51
C ASP A 318 14.00 2.32 -4.83
N VAL A 319 15.07 2.65 -5.57
CA VAL A 319 15.46 1.93 -6.80
C VAL A 319 15.77 0.47 -6.51
N GLY A 320 16.54 0.20 -5.45
CA GLY A 320 16.78 -1.16 -4.96
C GLY A 320 15.46 -1.87 -4.63
N GLY A 321 14.52 -1.16 -4.01
CA GLY A 321 13.21 -1.69 -3.66
C GLY A 321 12.34 -2.09 -4.86
N ILE A 322 12.42 -1.37 -5.98
CA ILE A 322 11.76 -1.76 -7.24
C ILE A 322 12.26 -3.13 -7.68
N VAL A 323 13.59 -3.28 -7.77
CA VAL A 323 14.23 -4.52 -8.19
C VAL A 323 13.89 -5.65 -7.20
N GLY A 324 13.99 -5.39 -5.91
CA GLY A 324 13.68 -6.35 -4.85
C GLY A 324 12.23 -6.84 -4.86
N GLY A 325 11.26 -5.93 -5.04
CA GLY A 325 9.84 -6.28 -5.13
C GLY A 325 9.52 -7.16 -6.34
N ILE A 326 10.10 -6.85 -7.50
CA ILE A 326 9.96 -7.66 -8.72
C ILE A 326 10.60 -9.04 -8.53
N LEU A 327 11.83 -9.09 -8.00
CA LEU A 327 12.54 -10.35 -7.75
C LEU A 327 11.79 -11.22 -6.74
N ALA A 328 11.31 -10.65 -5.63
CA ALA A 328 10.49 -11.36 -4.65
C ALA A 328 9.22 -11.94 -5.29
N GLY A 329 8.56 -11.17 -6.15
CA GLY A 329 7.42 -11.61 -6.95
C GLY A 329 7.73 -12.80 -7.86
N VAL A 330 8.82 -12.70 -8.63
CA VAL A 330 9.26 -13.75 -9.57
C VAL A 330 9.68 -15.02 -8.84
N ILE A 331 10.53 -14.90 -7.82
CA ILE A 331 11.05 -16.03 -7.06
C ILE A 331 9.91 -16.76 -6.37
N SER A 332 9.00 -16.02 -5.73
CA SER A 332 7.87 -16.63 -5.03
C SER A 332 6.85 -17.28 -5.97
N ASP A 333 6.63 -16.73 -7.18
CA ASP A 333 5.82 -17.37 -8.22
C ASP A 333 6.48 -18.67 -8.73
N LYS A 334 7.79 -18.66 -8.97
CA LYS A 334 8.53 -19.85 -9.45
C LYS A 334 8.58 -20.96 -8.41
N LEU A 335 8.79 -20.61 -7.14
CA LEU A 335 8.88 -21.58 -6.05
C LEU A 335 7.49 -22.00 -5.53
N GLY A 336 6.45 -21.22 -5.78
CA GLY A 336 5.13 -21.39 -5.15
C GLY A 336 5.14 -21.19 -3.64
N LYS A 337 6.19 -20.54 -3.10
CA LYS A 337 6.47 -20.40 -1.66
C LYS A 337 6.62 -18.92 -1.30
N ARG A 338 5.54 -18.32 -0.82
CA ARG A 338 5.50 -16.88 -0.50
C ARG A 338 6.25 -16.60 0.80
N ALA A 339 5.96 -17.39 1.84
CA ALA A 339 6.55 -17.18 3.16
C ALA A 339 8.06 -17.43 3.15
N THR A 340 8.50 -18.50 2.47
CA THR A 340 9.93 -18.84 2.34
C THR A 340 10.71 -17.74 1.60
N THR A 341 10.13 -17.16 0.55
CA THR A 341 10.77 -16.06 -0.18
C THR A 341 10.97 -14.84 0.72
N CYS A 342 9.93 -14.42 1.46
CA CYS A 342 10.05 -13.34 2.44
C CYS A 342 11.10 -13.65 3.51
N ALA A 343 11.08 -14.85 4.07
CA ALA A 343 11.97 -15.27 5.15
C ALA A 343 13.45 -15.23 4.73
N VAL A 344 13.79 -15.72 3.53
CA VAL A 344 15.16 -15.65 3.01
C VAL A 344 15.62 -14.21 2.83
N MET A 345 14.77 -13.34 2.26
CA MET A 345 15.13 -11.94 2.07
C MET A 345 15.30 -11.19 3.40
N LEU A 346 14.43 -11.44 4.39
CA LEU A 346 14.55 -10.86 5.75
C LEU A 346 15.80 -11.35 6.47
N LEU A 347 16.12 -12.64 6.36
CA LEU A 347 17.33 -13.22 6.96
C LEU A 347 18.60 -12.58 6.39
N LEU A 348 18.63 -12.30 5.09
CA LEU A 348 19.74 -11.62 4.43
C LEU A 348 19.75 -10.11 4.72
N ALA A 349 18.59 -9.48 4.94
CA ALA A 349 18.49 -8.06 5.23
C ALA A 349 19.21 -7.70 6.54
N ALA A 350 18.96 -8.44 7.63
CA ALA A 350 19.51 -8.13 8.95
C ALA A 350 21.05 -7.88 8.98
N PRO A 351 21.92 -8.78 8.49
CA PRO A 351 23.37 -8.53 8.46
C PRO A 351 23.76 -7.40 7.49
N ILE A 352 23.03 -7.25 6.37
CA ILE A 352 23.30 -6.23 5.36
C ILE A 352 22.98 -4.82 5.88
N LEU A 353 21.94 -4.67 6.71
CA LEU A 353 21.58 -3.40 7.32
C LEU A 353 22.68 -2.87 8.25
N TYR A 354 23.29 -3.74 9.05
CA TYR A 354 24.44 -3.35 9.87
C TYR A 354 25.69 -3.14 9.00
N GLY A 355 25.93 -4.03 8.03
CA GLY A 355 27.03 -3.90 7.08
C GLY A 355 27.00 -2.57 6.29
N PHE A 356 25.82 -2.00 6.05
CA PHE A 356 25.69 -0.68 5.43
C PHE A 356 26.39 0.42 6.22
N SER A 357 26.30 0.41 7.56
CA SER A 357 26.96 1.40 8.41
C SER A 357 28.48 1.40 8.18
N MET A 358 29.09 0.21 8.21
CA MET A 358 30.54 0.03 8.04
C MET A 358 30.99 0.25 6.58
N ILE A 359 30.26 -0.30 5.61
CA ILE A 359 30.67 -0.28 4.20
C ILE A 359 30.49 1.12 3.60
N SER A 360 29.55 1.92 4.11
CA SER A 360 29.32 3.28 3.63
C SER A 360 30.50 4.23 3.88
N GLU A 361 31.37 3.92 4.85
CA GLU A 361 32.56 4.73 5.18
C GLU A 361 33.66 4.63 4.10
N PHE A 362 33.68 3.56 3.29
CA PHE A 362 34.68 3.37 2.24
C PHE A 362 34.44 4.22 0.98
N GLY A 363 33.40 5.05 0.99
CA GLY A 363 33.13 6.05 -0.04
C GLY A 363 31.79 5.89 -0.76
N LEU A 364 31.62 6.69 -1.82
CA LEU A 364 30.34 6.83 -2.50
C LEU A 364 29.91 5.56 -3.25
N GLY A 365 30.83 4.89 -3.96
CA GLY A 365 30.54 3.67 -4.71
C GLY A 365 29.98 2.53 -3.84
N PRO A 366 30.68 2.14 -2.75
CA PRO A 366 30.18 1.16 -1.78
C PRO A 366 28.84 1.57 -1.15
N THR A 367 28.66 2.86 -0.83
CA THR A 367 27.38 3.39 -0.33
C THR A 367 26.24 3.16 -1.32
N ILE A 368 26.43 3.50 -2.59
CA ILE A 368 25.43 3.27 -3.66
C ILE A 368 25.06 1.79 -3.75
N GLY A 369 26.07 0.91 -3.79
CA GLY A 369 25.86 -0.54 -3.86
C GLY A 369 25.04 -1.05 -2.67
N MET A 370 25.41 -0.66 -1.45
CA MET A 370 24.70 -1.09 -0.26
C MET A 370 23.28 -0.54 -0.17
N LEU A 371 23.02 0.71 -0.60
CA LEU A 371 21.67 1.26 -0.64
C LEU A 371 20.74 0.47 -1.57
N LEU A 372 21.24 0.06 -2.74
CA LEU A 372 20.49 -0.78 -3.68
C LEU A 372 20.18 -2.16 -3.08
N VAL A 373 21.17 -2.80 -2.43
CA VAL A 373 21.01 -4.12 -1.82
C VAL A 373 20.07 -4.06 -0.62
N CYS A 374 20.26 -3.11 0.31
CA CYS A 374 19.37 -2.86 1.43
C CYS A 374 17.94 -2.60 0.95
N GLY A 375 17.78 -1.72 -0.05
CA GLY A 375 16.49 -1.41 -0.66
C GLY A 375 15.81 -2.65 -1.20
N GLY A 376 16.54 -3.50 -1.92
CA GLY A 376 16.00 -4.72 -2.51
C GLY A 376 15.58 -5.76 -1.47
N LEU A 377 16.41 -6.00 -0.46
CA LEU A 377 16.15 -7.00 0.57
C LEU A 377 15.05 -6.57 1.54
N VAL A 378 14.99 -5.29 1.92
CA VAL A 378 13.98 -4.76 2.85
C VAL A 378 12.63 -4.57 2.18
N ASN A 379 12.59 -3.95 0.99
CA ASN A 379 11.31 -3.66 0.33
C ASN A 379 10.71 -4.87 -0.39
N GLY A 380 11.50 -5.92 -0.68
CA GLY A 380 11.00 -7.13 -1.33
C GLY A 380 9.91 -7.87 -0.54
N PRO A 381 10.16 -8.29 0.72
CA PRO A 381 9.16 -8.88 1.60
C PRO A 381 7.95 -7.97 1.81
N TYR A 382 8.20 -6.68 2.05
CA TYR A 382 7.16 -5.66 2.17
C TYR A 382 6.23 -5.67 0.94
N ALA A 383 6.81 -5.55 -0.26
CA ALA A 383 6.08 -5.53 -1.52
C ALA A 383 5.29 -6.83 -1.75
N LEU A 384 5.94 -7.98 -1.52
CA LEU A 384 5.34 -9.29 -1.76
C LEU A 384 4.15 -9.55 -0.83
N ILE A 385 4.29 -9.20 0.46
CA ILE A 385 3.24 -9.42 1.46
C ILE A 385 2.05 -8.49 1.20
N THR A 386 2.31 -7.19 1.01
CA THR A 386 1.22 -6.22 0.88
C THR A 386 0.40 -6.41 -0.41
N THR A 387 1.00 -6.99 -1.46
CA THR A 387 0.32 -7.20 -2.73
C THR A 387 -0.10 -8.64 -2.99
N ALA A 388 0.84 -9.50 -3.41
CA ALA A 388 0.52 -10.84 -3.89
C ALA A 388 -0.08 -11.72 -2.77
N VAL A 389 0.51 -11.68 -1.57
CA VAL A 389 0.00 -12.46 -0.43
C VAL A 389 -1.36 -11.94 0.02
N ALA A 390 -1.53 -10.63 0.18
CA ALA A 390 -2.82 -10.03 0.52
C ALA A 390 -3.91 -10.41 -0.50
N ALA A 391 -3.58 -10.39 -1.80
CA ALA A 391 -4.48 -10.80 -2.85
C ALA A 391 -4.79 -12.31 -2.85
N ASP A 392 -3.81 -13.15 -2.53
CA ASP A 392 -4.00 -14.61 -2.42
C ASP A 392 -4.89 -14.97 -1.22
N LEU A 393 -4.67 -14.35 -0.07
CA LEU A 393 -5.49 -14.51 1.14
C LEU A 393 -6.91 -13.94 0.95
N GLY A 394 -7.02 -12.75 0.34
CA GLY A 394 -8.30 -12.12 0.03
C GLY A 394 -9.11 -12.80 -1.08
N THR A 395 -8.51 -13.74 -1.82
CA THR A 395 -9.20 -14.58 -2.82
C THR A 395 -9.23 -16.07 -2.44
N HIS A 396 -9.06 -16.36 -1.15
CA HIS A 396 -9.13 -17.70 -0.60
C HIS A 396 -10.52 -18.34 -0.81
N LYS A 397 -10.59 -19.67 -0.96
CA LYS A 397 -11.83 -20.39 -1.27
C LYS A 397 -12.93 -20.17 -0.22
N SER A 398 -12.53 -19.97 1.04
CA SER A 398 -13.45 -19.66 2.16
C SER A 398 -14.25 -18.37 1.95
N LEU A 399 -13.77 -17.46 1.09
CA LEU A 399 -14.43 -16.18 0.82
C LEU A 399 -15.44 -16.26 -0.34
N LYS A 400 -15.71 -17.46 -0.90
CA LYS A 400 -16.70 -17.73 -1.97
C LYS A 400 -16.67 -16.73 -3.15
N GLY A 401 -15.49 -16.21 -3.49
CA GLY A 401 -15.33 -15.25 -4.59
C GLY A 401 -15.90 -13.85 -4.31
N ASN A 402 -16.16 -13.50 -3.05
CA ASN A 402 -16.58 -12.15 -2.68
C ASN A 402 -15.39 -11.18 -2.84
N ALA A 403 -15.29 -10.54 -4.01
CA ALA A 403 -14.26 -9.53 -4.30
C ALA A 403 -14.24 -8.36 -3.30
N ARG A 404 -15.31 -8.17 -2.51
CA ARG A 404 -15.34 -7.17 -1.44
C ARG A 404 -14.51 -7.60 -0.23
N ALA A 405 -14.54 -8.88 0.14
CA ALA A 405 -13.74 -9.40 1.26
C ALA A 405 -12.22 -9.24 1.05
N LEU A 406 -11.77 -9.16 -0.22
CA LEU A 406 -10.38 -8.83 -0.56
C LEU A 406 -9.96 -7.44 -0.04
N SER A 407 -10.85 -6.44 -0.12
CA SER A 407 -10.62 -5.09 0.41
C SER A 407 -10.33 -5.13 1.90
N THR A 408 -11.14 -5.85 2.67
CA THR A 408 -10.95 -5.95 4.14
C THR A 408 -9.70 -6.73 4.53
N VAL A 409 -9.42 -7.88 3.89
CA VAL A 409 -8.19 -8.65 4.19
C VAL A 409 -6.94 -7.83 3.88
N THR A 410 -6.93 -7.16 2.72
CA THR A 410 -5.82 -6.28 2.32
C THR A 410 -5.65 -5.13 3.31
N ALA A 411 -6.76 -4.53 3.75
CA ALA A 411 -6.74 -3.42 4.69
C ALA A 411 -6.27 -3.82 6.10
N ILE A 412 -6.60 -5.03 6.57
CA ILE A 412 -6.14 -5.54 7.86
C ILE A 412 -4.64 -5.82 7.83
N ILE A 413 -4.15 -6.49 6.78
CA ILE A 413 -2.73 -6.77 6.60
C ILE A 413 -1.96 -5.45 6.54
N ASP A 414 -2.36 -4.55 5.64
CA ASP A 414 -1.64 -3.30 5.43
C ASP A 414 -1.81 -2.31 6.60
N GLY A 415 -2.96 -2.31 7.27
CA GLY A 415 -3.24 -1.55 8.49
C GLY A 415 -2.33 -1.98 9.65
N THR A 416 -2.20 -3.29 9.88
CA THR A 416 -1.24 -3.84 10.86
C THR A 416 0.19 -3.47 10.51
N GLY A 417 0.54 -3.58 9.22
CA GLY A 417 1.82 -3.09 8.69
C GLY A 417 2.07 -1.61 8.98
N SER A 418 1.04 -0.78 8.82
CA SER A 418 1.13 0.67 8.99
C SER A 418 1.33 1.10 10.44
N VAL A 419 0.92 0.27 11.41
CA VAL A 419 1.29 0.46 12.82
C VAL A 419 2.81 0.42 12.97
N GLY A 420 3.49 -0.56 12.35
CA GLY A 420 4.94 -0.65 12.35
C GLY A 420 5.61 0.54 11.67
N ALA A 421 5.04 1.00 10.55
CA ALA A 421 5.48 2.22 9.87
C ALA A 421 5.41 3.47 10.76
N ALA A 422 4.44 3.56 11.69
CA ALA A 422 4.35 4.67 12.65
C ALA A 422 5.36 4.52 13.80
N ILE A 423 5.57 3.29 14.29
CA ILE A 423 6.46 2.99 15.43
C ILE A 423 7.93 3.16 15.04
N GLY A 424 8.35 2.72 13.86
CA GLY A 424 9.76 2.69 13.46
C GLY A 424 10.46 4.05 13.49
N PRO A 425 9.99 5.05 12.73
CA PRO A 425 10.55 6.39 12.74
C PRO A 425 10.51 7.07 14.12
N LEU A 426 9.51 6.75 14.95
CA LEU A 426 9.41 7.25 16.32
C LEU A 426 10.54 6.67 17.19
N LEU A 427 10.71 5.34 17.19
CA LEU A 427 11.77 4.66 17.93
C LEU A 427 13.15 5.10 17.44
N ALA A 428 13.36 5.18 16.13
CA ALA A 428 14.60 5.68 15.55
C ALA A 428 14.92 7.11 16.00
N GLY A 429 13.90 7.97 16.15
CA GLY A 429 14.08 9.31 16.68
C GLY A 429 14.59 9.33 18.12
N VAL A 430 14.07 8.47 18.98
CA VAL A 430 14.53 8.35 20.37
C VAL A 430 15.93 7.73 20.42
N LEU A 431 16.15 6.62 19.71
CA LEU A 431 17.39 5.86 19.75
C LEU A 431 18.56 6.60 19.09
N SER A 432 18.31 7.41 18.06
CA SER A 432 19.36 8.21 17.39
C SER A 432 20.05 9.22 18.31
N SER A 433 19.47 9.53 19.48
CA SER A 433 20.11 10.38 20.49
C SER A 433 21.28 9.70 21.21
N GLN A 434 21.29 8.37 21.26
CA GLN A 434 22.31 7.55 21.92
C GLN A 434 23.39 7.05 20.95
N GLY A 435 23.17 7.19 19.64
CA GLY A 435 24.07 6.74 18.58
C GLY A 435 23.31 6.03 17.45
N TRP A 436 23.90 6.01 16.26
CA TRP A 436 23.27 5.37 15.09
C TRP A 436 23.26 3.85 15.17
N ASP A 437 24.21 3.24 15.88
CA ASP A 437 24.28 1.78 16.07
C ASP A 437 23.00 1.24 16.74
N GLN A 438 22.44 1.98 17.70
CA GLN A 438 21.19 1.60 18.37
C GLN A 438 20.00 1.54 17.41
N VAL A 439 19.98 2.43 16.40
CA VAL A 439 18.97 2.40 15.35
C VAL A 439 19.16 1.15 14.48
N PHE A 440 20.39 0.81 14.09
CA PHE A 440 20.66 -0.41 13.33
C PHE A 440 20.32 -1.69 14.10
N TYR A 441 20.65 -1.77 15.40
CA TYR A 441 20.28 -2.91 16.24
C TYR A 441 18.76 -3.08 16.36
N MET A 442 18.02 -1.98 16.52
CA MET A 442 16.55 -2.02 16.49
C MET A 442 16.03 -2.57 15.16
N LEU A 443 16.61 -2.16 14.02
CA LEU A 443 16.19 -2.64 12.70
C LEU A 443 16.47 -4.14 12.52
N MET A 444 17.65 -4.60 12.95
CA MET A 444 17.99 -6.03 12.94
C MET A 444 17.05 -6.85 13.82
N ALA A 445 16.73 -6.35 15.02
CA ALA A 445 15.79 -7.00 15.92
C ALA A 445 14.39 -7.09 15.31
N ALA A 446 13.93 -6.04 14.62
CA ALA A 446 12.65 -6.05 13.91
C ALA A 446 12.63 -7.11 12.79
N ASP A 447 13.68 -7.18 11.94
CA ASP A 447 13.78 -8.21 10.89
C ASP A 447 13.81 -9.63 11.47
N PHE A 448 14.52 -9.83 12.58
CA PHE A 448 14.56 -11.12 13.27
C PHE A 448 13.18 -11.52 13.82
N LEU A 449 12.45 -10.58 14.44
CA LEU A 449 11.08 -10.82 14.90
C LEU A 449 10.13 -11.13 13.74
N ALA A 450 10.26 -10.43 12.61
CA ALA A 450 9.50 -10.70 11.39
C ALA A 450 9.73 -12.14 10.90
N LEU A 451 11.00 -12.59 10.91
CA LEU A 451 11.39 -13.94 10.51
C LEU A 451 10.80 -15.01 11.44
N LEU A 452 10.88 -14.80 12.76
CA LEU A 452 10.31 -15.73 13.75
C LEU A 452 8.80 -15.93 13.55
N LEU A 453 8.07 -14.85 13.26
CA LEU A 453 6.63 -14.89 13.03
C LEU A 453 6.26 -15.67 11.75
N LEU A 454 7.13 -15.67 10.73
CA LEU A 454 6.93 -16.45 9.51
C LEU A 454 7.35 -17.92 9.63
N LEU A 455 8.13 -18.30 10.65
CA LEU A 455 8.79 -19.61 10.73
C LEU A 455 7.81 -20.78 10.63
N ARG A 456 6.65 -20.68 11.28
CA ARG A 456 5.58 -21.70 11.21
C ARG A 456 5.10 -21.89 9.77
N LEU A 457 4.92 -20.80 9.04
CA LEU A 457 4.40 -20.82 7.68
C LEU A 457 5.46 -21.30 6.68
N VAL A 458 6.73 -20.93 6.89
CA VAL A 458 7.87 -21.49 6.17
C VAL A 458 7.96 -23.00 6.38
N THR A 459 7.88 -23.46 7.64
CA THR A 459 7.92 -24.90 7.96
C THR A 459 6.80 -25.65 7.24
N LYS A 460 5.59 -25.07 7.20
CA LYS A 460 4.45 -25.63 6.45
C LYS A 460 4.72 -25.69 4.94
N GLU A 461 5.28 -24.64 4.34
CA GLU A 461 5.64 -24.59 2.91
C GLU A 461 6.75 -25.60 2.54
N LEU A 462 7.72 -25.81 3.43
CA LEU A 462 8.82 -26.75 3.23
C LEU A 462 8.36 -28.20 3.40
N THR A 463 7.56 -28.51 4.42
CA THR A 463 7.02 -29.86 4.66
C THR A 463 6.00 -30.29 3.61
N SER A 464 5.16 -29.37 3.13
CA SER A 464 4.20 -29.65 2.06
C SER A 464 4.86 -30.00 0.72
N ALA A 465 6.13 -29.60 0.51
CA ALA A 465 6.87 -29.93 -0.70
C ALA A 465 7.36 -31.38 -0.74
N ASN A 466 7.42 -32.07 0.40
CA ASN A 466 7.84 -33.48 0.48
C ASN A 466 6.70 -34.47 0.18
N VAL A 467 5.47 -33.99 0.02
CA VAL A 467 4.33 -34.81 -0.44
C VAL A 467 4.25 -34.68 -1.96
N VAL A 468 5.07 -35.46 -2.67
CA VAL A 468 4.94 -35.66 -4.12
C VAL A 468 3.53 -36.17 -4.39
N LYS A 469 2.68 -35.35 -5.01
CA LYS A 469 1.44 -35.88 -5.61
C LYS A 469 1.86 -36.86 -6.71
N PRO A 470 1.41 -38.13 -6.67
CA PRO A 470 1.64 -39.03 -7.79
C PRO A 470 1.00 -38.40 -9.03
N ARG A 471 1.77 -38.33 -10.13
CA ARG A 471 1.23 -37.99 -11.46
C ARG A 471 0.07 -38.94 -11.71
N SER A 472 -1.15 -38.43 -11.74
CA SER A 472 -2.31 -39.21 -12.16
C SER A 472 -2.02 -39.73 -13.57
N GLY A 473 -1.90 -41.04 -13.67
CA GLY A 473 -1.56 -41.75 -14.89
C GLY A 473 -2.53 -41.45 -16.03
N SER A 474 -1.98 -41.54 -17.23
CA SER A 474 -2.69 -41.74 -18.47
C SER A 474 -3.69 -42.89 -18.34
N THR A 475 -4.98 -42.56 -18.35
CA THR A 475 -6.01 -43.49 -18.84
C THR A 475 -6.27 -43.13 -20.30
N THR A 476 -5.48 -43.72 -21.19
CA THR A 476 -5.96 -44.13 -22.51
C THR A 476 -6.98 -45.24 -22.27
N VAL A 477 -8.22 -45.02 -22.72
CA VAL A 477 -9.18 -46.08 -22.93
C VAL A 477 -9.47 -46.05 -24.43
N GLU A 478 -9.02 -47.11 -25.10
CA GLU A 478 -9.45 -47.52 -26.45
C GLU A 478 -10.94 -47.89 -26.46
#